data_AF-A0A2H9R9F6-F1
#
_entry.id   AF-A0A2H9R9F6-F1
#
_cell.length_a   1.000
_cell.length_b   1.000
_cell.length_c   1.000
_cell.angle_alpha   90.00
_cell.angle_beta   90.00
_cell.angle_gamma   90.00
#
_symmetry.space_group_name_H-M   'P 1'
#
loop_
_entity.id
_entity.type
_entity.pdbx_description
1 polymer ?
#
loop_
_entity_poly.entity_id
_entity_poly.type
_entity_poly.pdbx_seq_one_letter_code
_entity_poly.pdbx_strand_id
1 'polypeptide(L)'
;MSQELERVYTINLGKVLLSVDTHRAPRAINMIKEFARHHMKTSDIKIEEDLAHIIWSRGVRSPPRKIRVRMSKTDEGYILVSPYADEKETPAKEVKKETPAKEVKKETPSKEVKKETPSKKTPKKSK
;
A
#
# COMPACT_ATOMS: atom_id res chain seq x y z
N MET A 1 29.72 -13.74 20.89
CA MET A 1 28.34 -13.63 21.42
C MET A 1 27.58 -12.55 20.64
N SER A 2 27.24 -12.83 19.38
CA SER A 2 26.31 -12.02 18.60
C SER A 2 24.91 -12.26 19.15
N GLN A 3 24.31 -11.23 19.77
CA GLN A 3 22.94 -11.28 20.25
C GLN A 3 22.02 -10.85 19.11
N GLU A 4 21.52 -11.82 18.37
CA GLU A 4 20.51 -11.60 17.33
C GLU A 4 19.20 -11.17 18.00
N LEU A 5 18.94 -9.87 17.97
CA LEU A 5 17.90 -9.22 18.78
C LEU A 5 16.67 -8.91 17.92
N GLU A 6 15.98 -9.97 17.48
CA GLU A 6 14.68 -9.84 16.82
C GLU A 6 13.59 -9.45 17.82
N ARG A 7 12.78 -8.43 17.48
CA ARG A 7 11.58 -8.06 18.23
C ARG A 7 10.45 -7.63 17.31
N VAL A 8 9.23 -8.07 17.62
CA VAL A 8 8.01 -7.60 16.95
C VAL A 8 7.36 -6.50 17.79
N TYR A 9 7.14 -5.34 17.19
CA TYR A 9 6.52 -4.18 17.81
C TYR A 9 5.26 -3.74 17.06
N THR A 10 4.30 -3.16 17.79
CA THR A 10 3.17 -2.42 17.19
C THR A 10 3.42 -0.93 17.31
N ILE A 11 3.67 -0.26 16.19
CA ILE A 11 3.93 1.18 16.16
C ILE A 11 2.61 1.93 15.98
N ASN A 12 2.27 2.79 16.94
CA ASN A 12 1.09 3.65 16.90
C ASN A 12 1.39 4.96 16.16
N LEU A 13 0.92 5.09 14.92
CA LEU A 13 1.12 6.26 14.06
C LEU A 13 0.02 7.32 14.20
N GLY A 14 -0.83 7.23 15.22
CA GLY A 14 -1.94 8.18 15.43
C GLY A 14 -1.51 9.66 15.53
N LYS A 15 -0.30 9.95 16.02
CA LYS A 15 0.26 11.32 16.10
C LYS A 15 0.52 11.95 14.72
N VAL A 16 0.61 11.15 13.65
CA VAL A 16 0.82 11.63 12.28
C VAL A 16 -0.31 12.56 11.82
N LEU A 17 -1.55 12.34 12.29
CA LEU A 17 -2.71 13.14 11.89
C LEU A 17 -2.63 14.62 12.33
N LEU A 18 -1.81 14.93 13.34
CA LEU A 18 -1.52 16.30 13.80
C LEU A 18 -0.68 17.09 12.77
N SER A 19 0.01 16.40 11.86
CA SER A 19 0.78 17.04 10.79
C SER A 19 -0.11 17.39 9.60
N VAL A 20 0.30 18.44 8.88
CA VAL A 20 -0.28 18.88 7.60
C VAL A 20 -0.45 17.69 6.66
N ASP A 21 -1.61 17.59 6.01
CA ASP A 21 -2.05 16.47 5.19
C ASP A 21 -0.98 15.98 4.18
N THR A 22 -0.28 16.90 3.51
CA THR A 22 0.78 16.61 2.51
C THR A 22 2.06 16.01 3.11
N HIS A 23 2.25 16.08 4.44
CA HIS A 23 3.46 15.61 5.11
C HIS A 23 3.21 14.39 6.01
N ARG A 24 2.02 13.78 5.96
CA ARG A 24 1.65 12.68 6.85
C ARG A 24 2.45 11.39 6.60
N ALA A 25 2.48 10.84 5.39
CA ALA A 25 3.30 9.66 5.11
C ALA A 25 4.82 9.88 5.37
N PRO A 26 5.43 11.02 5.01
CA PRO A 26 6.80 11.36 5.44
C PRO A 26 6.98 11.41 6.97
N ARG A 27 6.02 11.99 7.71
CA ARG A 27 6.04 12.03 9.19
C ARG A 27 5.92 10.62 9.78
N ALA A 28 5.13 9.73 9.17
CA ALA A 28 5.02 8.33 9.59
C ALA A 28 6.36 7.59 9.51
N ILE A 29 7.10 7.76 8.41
CA ILE A 29 8.46 7.20 8.25
C ILE A 29 9.40 7.75 9.34
N ASN A 30 9.37 9.06 9.59
CA ASN A 30 10.21 9.66 10.63
C ASN A 30 9.85 9.15 12.03
N MET A 31 8.57 8.94 12.34
CA MET A 31 8.14 8.34 13.61
C MET A 31 8.60 6.88 13.76
N ILE A 32 8.67 6.10 12.68
CA ILE A 32 9.20 4.73 12.72
C ILE A 32 10.70 4.74 12.98
N LYS A 33 11.44 5.68 12.38
CA LYS A 33 12.87 5.92 12.68
C LYS A 33 13.07 6.35 14.14
N GLU A 34 12.31 7.32 14.64
CA GLU A 34 12.32 7.75 16.05
C GLU A 34 12.06 6.57 17.01
N PHE A 35 11.08 5.72 16.69
CA PHE A 35 10.75 4.52 17.48
C PHE A 35 11.90 3.51 17.50
N ALA A 36 12.50 3.21 16.34
CA ALA A 36 13.62 2.28 16.22
C ALA A 36 14.86 2.78 17.00
N ARG A 37 15.20 4.08 16.89
CA ARG A 37 16.28 4.71 17.67
C ARG A 37 16.07 4.53 19.17
N HIS A 38 14.84 4.72 19.64
CA HIS A 38 14.51 4.65 21.06
C HIS A 38 14.62 3.22 21.62
N HIS A 39 14.10 2.21 20.90
CA HIS A 39 14.03 0.83 21.41
C HIS A 39 15.35 0.06 21.27
N MET A 40 16.03 0.21 20.13
CA MET A 40 17.26 -0.56 19.83
C MET A 40 18.55 0.23 20.11
N LYS A 41 18.45 1.53 20.41
CA LYS A 41 19.58 2.43 20.77
C LYS A 41 20.68 2.49 19.71
N THR A 42 20.29 2.64 18.45
CA THR A 42 21.22 2.71 17.31
C THR A 42 20.84 3.86 16.37
N SER A 43 21.83 4.50 15.75
CA SER A 43 21.68 5.65 14.84
C SER A 43 21.06 5.26 13.50
N ASP A 44 21.53 4.15 12.96
CA ASP A 44 21.39 3.75 11.56
C ASP A 44 20.29 2.72 11.36
N ILE A 45 19.30 3.11 10.56
CA ILE A 45 18.04 2.40 10.41
C ILE A 45 17.72 2.29 8.93
N LYS A 46 17.66 1.06 8.43
CA LYS A 46 17.22 0.72 7.08
C LYS A 46 15.77 0.25 7.16
N ILE A 47 14.91 0.85 6.34
CA ILE A 47 13.50 0.48 6.22
C ILE A 47 13.36 -0.32 4.93
N GLU A 48 12.70 -1.47 5.00
CA GLU A 48 12.40 -2.29 3.83
C GLU A 48 11.37 -1.62 2.91
N GLU A 49 11.46 -1.93 1.62
CA GLU A 49 10.61 -1.35 0.59
C GLU A 49 9.13 -1.70 0.82
N ASP A 50 8.84 -2.95 1.18
CA ASP A 50 7.47 -3.43 1.47
C ASP A 50 6.80 -2.63 2.60
N LEU A 51 7.56 -2.31 3.66
CA LEU A 51 7.06 -1.49 4.76
C LEU A 51 6.81 -0.04 4.31
N ALA A 52 7.62 0.50 3.40
CA ALA A 52 7.34 1.78 2.77
C ALA A 52 6.08 1.72 1.89
N HIS A 53 5.94 0.71 1.03
CA HIS A 53 4.75 0.50 0.19
C HIS A 53 3.47 0.42 1.02
N ILE A 54 3.49 -0.29 2.16
CA ILE A 54 2.35 -0.34 3.09
C ILE A 54 1.99 1.05 3.62
N ILE A 55 2.98 1.89 3.97
CA ILE A 55 2.74 3.27 4.45
C ILE A 55 2.14 4.15 3.36
N TRP A 56 2.63 4.03 2.13
CA TRP A 56 2.22 4.85 0.98
C TRP A 56 1.00 4.30 0.21
N SER A 57 0.53 3.08 0.53
CA SER A 57 -0.58 2.38 -0.14
C SER A 57 -1.89 3.18 -0.26
N ARG A 58 -2.13 4.13 0.66
CA ARG A 58 -3.31 5.01 0.70
C ARG A 58 -3.00 6.46 0.30
N GLY A 59 -1.85 6.68 -0.34
CA GLY A 59 -1.31 7.99 -0.68
C GLY A 59 -0.81 8.77 0.54
N VAL A 60 -0.26 9.96 0.27
CA VAL A 60 0.46 10.79 1.25
C VAL A 60 -0.39 11.22 2.47
N ARG A 61 -1.71 11.38 2.25
CA ARG A 61 -2.66 11.99 3.19
C ARG A 61 -3.12 11.06 4.32
N SER A 62 -3.08 9.75 4.09
CA SER A 62 -3.82 8.76 4.90
C SER A 62 -3.00 7.51 5.23
N PRO A 63 -1.78 7.63 5.79
CA PRO A 63 -0.98 6.47 6.18
C PRO A 63 -1.69 5.60 7.25
N PRO A 64 -1.35 4.31 7.38
CA PRO A 64 -1.95 3.41 8.37
C PRO A 64 -1.80 3.94 9.81
N ARG A 65 -2.86 3.83 10.62
CA ARG A 65 -2.87 4.34 12.01
C ARG A 65 -2.06 3.48 13.00
N LYS A 66 -1.86 2.20 12.67
CA LYS A 66 -1.03 1.22 13.39
C LYS A 66 -0.32 0.35 12.35
N ILE A 67 0.93 0.00 12.61
CA ILE A 67 1.69 -0.98 11.79
C ILE A 67 2.40 -1.94 12.74
N ARG A 68 2.36 -3.25 12.43
CA ARG A 68 3.15 -4.27 13.11
C ARG A 68 4.44 -4.49 12.33
N VAL A 69 5.56 -4.49 13.05
CA VAL A 69 6.89 -4.34 12.47
C VAL A 69 7.82 -5.31 13.18
N ARG A 70 8.59 -6.09 12.43
CA ARG A 70 9.75 -6.83 12.95
C ARG A 70 10.95 -5.90 12.87
N MET A 71 11.71 -5.83 13.96
CA MET A 71 13.00 -5.15 13.99
C MET A 71 14.07 -6.19 14.31
N SER A 72 15.01 -6.38 13.39
CA SER A 72 16.21 -7.19 13.58
C SER A 72 17.43 -6.27 13.67
N LYS A 73 18.40 -6.66 14.50
CA LYS A 73 19.68 -5.98 14.62
C LYS A 73 20.74 -6.83 13.92
N THR A 74 21.30 -6.32 12.83
CA THR A 74 22.35 -6.99 12.07
C THR A 74 23.71 -6.78 12.74
N ASP A 75 24.65 -7.72 12.58
CA ASP A 75 26.02 -7.60 13.09
C ASP A 75 26.77 -6.39 12.51
N GLU A 76 26.40 -5.95 11.31
CA GLU A 76 26.87 -4.72 10.64
C GLU A 76 26.41 -3.42 11.33
N GLY A 77 25.70 -3.50 12.46
CA GLY A 77 25.44 -2.37 13.34
C GLY A 77 24.27 -1.47 12.93
N TYR A 78 23.46 -1.84 11.94
CA TYR A 78 22.19 -1.18 11.64
C TYR A 78 20.97 -2.03 12.04
N ILE A 79 19.83 -1.35 12.15
CA ILE A 79 18.53 -1.97 12.37
C ILE A 79 17.84 -2.14 11.03
N LEU A 80 17.39 -3.36 10.72
CA LEU A 80 16.48 -3.63 9.60
C LEU A 80 15.04 -3.64 10.12
N VAL A 81 14.14 -3.03 9.35
CA VAL A 81 12.75 -2.76 9.76
C VAL A 81 11.80 -3.36 8.73
N SER A 82 11.34 -4.57 9.02
CA SER A 82 10.52 -5.42 8.14
C SER A 82 9.04 -5.36 8.51
N PRO A 83 8.09 -5.47 7.57
CA PRO A 83 6.68 -5.59 7.90
C PRO A 83 6.43 -6.94 8.59
N TYR A 84 5.74 -6.93 9.74
CA TYR A 84 5.23 -8.16 10.32
C TYR A 84 3.84 -8.41 9.75
N ALA A 85 3.78 -9.18 8.66
CA ALA A 85 2.56 -9.85 8.29
C ALA A 85 2.21 -10.82 9.44
N ASP A 86 1.11 -10.58 10.12
CA ASP A 86 0.41 -11.65 10.80
C ASP A 86 0.02 -12.65 9.69
N GLU A 87 0.71 -13.79 9.63
CA GLU A 87 0.16 -14.98 9.00
C GLU A 87 -1.10 -15.34 9.78
N LYS A 88 -2.21 -14.73 9.37
CA LYS A 88 -3.51 -15.31 9.64
C LYS A 88 -3.53 -16.61 8.88
N GLU A 89 -3.34 -17.71 9.63
CA GLU A 89 -3.81 -19.02 9.22
C GLU A 89 -5.24 -18.84 8.69
N THR A 90 -5.39 -18.86 7.37
CA THR A 90 -6.64 -19.21 6.74
C THR A 90 -6.63 -20.73 6.64
N PRO A 91 -7.25 -21.46 7.58
CA PRO A 91 -7.35 -22.91 7.47
C PRO A 91 -8.04 -23.24 6.14
N ALA A 92 -7.46 -24.20 5.43
CA ALA A 92 -7.79 -24.45 4.04
C ALA A 92 -9.28 -24.76 3.80
N LYS A 93 -9.82 -24.20 2.72
CA LYS A 93 -10.97 -24.82 2.04
C LYS A 93 -10.91 -24.63 0.53
N GLU A 94 -10.02 -25.40 -0.09
CA GLU A 94 -10.06 -25.64 -1.53
C GLU A 94 -11.35 -26.40 -1.90
N VAL A 95 -12.37 -25.62 -2.29
CA VAL A 95 -13.67 -26.03 -2.86
C VAL A 95 -14.15 -24.90 -3.80
N LYS A 96 -14.31 -25.09 -5.11
CA LYS A 96 -13.97 -26.25 -5.94
C LYS A 96 -13.79 -25.84 -7.42
N LYS A 97 -12.98 -26.60 -8.17
CA LYS A 97 -13.26 -26.96 -9.58
C LYS A 97 -13.82 -28.42 -9.55
N GLU A 98 -14.68 -28.91 -10.43
CA GLU A 98 -14.91 -28.62 -11.85
C GLU A 98 -16.41 -28.68 -12.25
N THR A 99 -16.66 -28.12 -13.43
CA THR A 99 -17.85 -28.07 -14.34
C THR A 99 -18.43 -29.45 -14.75
N PRO A 100 -19.69 -29.60 -15.27
CA PRO A 100 -20.09 -29.00 -16.57
C PRO A 100 -21.57 -28.68 -16.92
N ALA A 101 -21.67 -27.76 -17.90
CA ALA A 101 -22.64 -27.67 -19.01
C ALA A 101 -24.17 -27.54 -18.78
N LYS A 102 -24.69 -26.37 -19.15
CA LYS A 102 -25.73 -26.29 -20.21
C LYS A 102 -25.60 -25.02 -21.04
N GLU A 103 -25.29 -25.17 -22.33
CA GLU A 103 -25.38 -24.09 -23.31
C GLU A 103 -26.84 -23.75 -23.64
N VAL A 104 -27.16 -22.47 -23.86
CA VAL A 104 -28.05 -22.05 -24.95
C VAL A 104 -27.40 -20.86 -25.66
N LYS A 105 -27.27 -20.98 -26.99
CA LYS A 105 -26.62 -20.02 -27.88
C LYS A 105 -27.58 -18.91 -28.33
N LYS A 106 -27.02 -17.72 -28.61
CA LYS A 106 -27.55 -16.65 -29.50
C LYS A 106 -28.91 -16.04 -29.05
N GLU A 107 -29.24 -14.78 -29.34
CA GLU A 107 -28.93 -13.98 -30.53
C GLU A 107 -28.60 -12.51 -30.21
N THR A 108 -27.73 -11.91 -31.03
CA THR A 108 -27.84 -10.51 -31.43
C THR A 108 -27.93 -10.48 -32.97
N PRO A 109 -28.86 -9.70 -33.52
CA PRO A 109 -28.42 -8.76 -34.55
C PRO A 109 -29.08 -7.37 -34.50
N SER A 110 -28.25 -6.40 -34.86
CA SER A 110 -28.42 -4.94 -34.90
C SER A 110 -29.53 -4.38 -35.82
N LYS A 111 -30.24 -3.33 -35.34
CA LYS A 111 -30.83 -2.17 -36.07
C LYS A 111 -31.65 -1.32 -35.07
N GLU A 112 -31.74 0.02 -35.04
CA GLU A 112 -31.31 1.16 -35.89
C GLU A 112 -30.73 2.27 -34.97
N VAL A 113 -29.60 2.93 -35.31
CA VAL A 113 -29.52 4.21 -36.05
C VAL A 113 -30.44 5.33 -35.55
N LYS A 114 -29.88 6.26 -34.75
CA LYS A 114 -30.04 7.69 -35.06
C LYS A 114 -28.75 8.48 -34.79
N LYS A 115 -28.19 8.99 -35.87
CA LYS A 115 -26.97 9.80 -35.96
C LYS A 115 -27.42 11.22 -36.26
N GLU A 116 -27.14 12.18 -35.38
CA GLU A 116 -27.38 13.59 -35.73
C GLU A 116 -26.40 14.54 -35.03
N THR A 117 -25.23 14.71 -35.64
CA THR A 117 -24.48 15.95 -35.60
C THR A 117 -24.79 16.75 -36.87
N PRO A 118 -25.41 17.94 -36.78
CA PRO A 118 -25.37 18.93 -37.84
C PRO A 118 -24.17 19.85 -37.66
N SER A 119 -23.29 19.85 -38.66
CA SER A 119 -22.11 20.71 -38.74
C SER A 119 -22.47 22.18 -39.03
N LYS A 120 -21.45 23.05 -38.88
CA LYS A 120 -21.10 24.15 -39.81
C LYS A 120 -21.53 25.59 -39.44
N LYS A 121 -20.59 26.36 -38.89
CA LYS A 121 -20.36 27.78 -39.23
C LYS A 121 -18.96 28.30 -38.81
N THR A 122 -17.98 28.04 -39.67
CA THR A 122 -16.87 28.96 -40.00
C THR A 122 -17.14 29.43 -41.46
N PRO A 123 -16.69 30.61 -41.94
CA PRO A 123 -15.28 31.06 -41.88
C PRO A 123 -15.04 32.61 -41.86
N LYS A 124 -13.78 32.98 -42.17
CA LYS A 124 -13.14 34.33 -42.30
C LYS A 124 -12.53 34.83 -40.98
N LYS A 125 -11.20 35.03 -40.83
CA LYS A 125 -10.08 35.45 -41.72
C LYS A 125 -10.02 36.96 -41.97
N SER A 126 -9.30 37.64 -41.08
CA SER A 126 -8.63 38.95 -41.20
C SER A 126 -7.50 38.91 -40.18
N LYS A 127 -6.25 38.74 -40.62
CA LYS A 127 -5.30 39.78 -41.05
C LYS A 127 -4.66 40.47 -39.84
#